data_AF-A0A1W9GEP7-F1
#
_entry.id   AF-A0A1W9GEP7-F1
#
_cell.length_a   1.000
_cell.length_b   1.000
_cell.length_c   1.000
_cell.angle_alpha   90.00
_cell.angle_beta   90.00
_cell.angle_gamma   90.00
#
_symmetry.space_group_name_H-M   'P 1'
#
loop_
_entity.id
_entity.type
_entity.pdbx_description
1 polymer ?
#
loop_
_entity_poly.entity_id
_entity_poly.type
_entity_poly.pdbx_seq_one_letter_code
_entity_poly.pdbx_strand_id
1 'polypeptide(L)'
;METEREVVIGRSAGTFFARFTYKVVTPDLLIKEDPMDATSHPVTFRIVWCRRQRAKARTDLEINAWRAEEEGLRDAVLRRDHVHKYRHAPPTVLDRYVLGFQDAMTLMRAARVAGLRHAAGKRT
;
A
#
# COMPACT_ATOMS: atom_id res chain seq x y z
N MET A 1 20.67 27.52 5.52
CA MET A 1 20.17 27.39 6.91
C MET A 1 19.10 26.32 6.88
N GLU A 2 19.51 25.10 7.20
CA GLU A 2 18.68 23.90 7.20
C GLU A 2 17.97 23.81 8.55
N THR A 3 16.67 23.52 8.55
CA THR A 3 15.92 23.32 9.80
C THR A 3 15.49 21.87 9.92
N GLU A 4 16.35 21.11 10.59
CA GLU A 4 16.11 19.88 11.33
C GLU A 4 14.80 19.90 12.13
N ARG A 5 13.70 19.26 11.71
CA ARG A 5 12.58 18.99 12.63
C ARG A 5 12.43 17.49 12.86
N GLU A 6 12.99 17.06 13.98
CA GLU A 6 12.90 15.71 14.50
C GLU A 6 11.55 15.53 15.20
N VAL A 7 10.69 14.66 14.66
CA VAL A 7 9.44 14.25 15.31
C VAL A 7 9.66 12.85 15.89
N VAL A 8 9.93 12.81 17.19
CA VAL A 8 10.06 11.58 17.97
C VAL A 8 8.68 11.16 18.47
N ILE A 9 8.13 10.10 17.87
CA ILE A 9 6.94 9.41 18.40
C ILE A 9 7.42 8.17 19.16
N GLY A 10 7.57 8.28 20.48
CA GLY A 10 7.70 7.13 21.39
C GLY A 10 6.32 6.76 21.95
N ARG A 11 6.04 5.56 22.48
CA ARG A 11 6.73 4.27 22.61
C ARG A 11 5.65 3.26 23.06
N SER A 12 5.66 2.02 22.56
CA SER A 12 5.20 0.85 23.31
C SER A 12 5.99 -0.37 22.84
N ALA A 13 6.35 -1.23 23.79
CA ALA A 13 7.43 -2.21 23.72
C ALA A 13 7.17 -3.34 22.70
N GLY A 14 8.19 -3.72 21.93
CA GLY A 14 8.28 -5.10 21.42
C GLY A 14 8.70 -5.32 19.96
N THR A 15 8.82 -4.29 19.11
CA THR A 15 9.03 -4.54 17.66
C THR A 15 10.26 -3.82 17.12
N PHE A 16 11.12 -4.58 16.44
CA PHE A 16 12.30 -4.12 15.71
C PHE A 16 11.97 -2.87 14.87
N PHE A 17 12.58 -1.73 15.21
CA PHE A 17 12.40 -0.48 14.47
C PHE A 17 13.31 -0.47 13.24
N ALA A 18 12.73 -0.66 12.05
CA ALA A 18 13.39 -0.26 10.81
C ALA A 18 13.28 1.28 10.69
N ARG A 19 14.40 1.98 10.90
CA ARG A 19 14.51 3.43 10.71
C ARG A 19 14.52 3.73 9.22
N PHE A 20 13.37 4.14 8.66
CA PHE A 20 13.25 4.52 7.25
C PHE A 20 13.47 6.02 7.08
N THR A 21 14.69 6.41 6.72
CA THR A 21 14.96 7.75 6.18
C THR A 21 14.76 7.70 4.67
N TYR A 22 13.72 8.34 4.14
CA TYR A 22 13.55 8.48 2.70
C TYR A 22 14.25 9.77 2.23
N LYS A 23 15.21 9.64 1.32
CA LYS A 23 15.69 10.77 0.52
C LYS A 23 14.74 10.91 -0.66
N VAL A 24 14.06 12.05 -0.76
CA VAL A 24 13.24 12.40 -1.92
C VAL A 24 14.20 12.73 -3.07
N VAL A 25 14.33 11.81 -4.02
CA VAL A 25 14.97 12.07 -5.31
C VAL A 25 13.88 11.98 -6.35
N THR A 26 13.52 13.12 -6.92
CA THR A 26 12.65 13.20 -8.09
C THR A 26 13.51 13.06 -9.35
N PRO A 27 13.26 12.05 -10.20
CA PRO A 27 13.43 12.24 -11.62
C PRO A 27 12.06 12.45 -12.25
N ASP A 28 11.92 13.62 -12.86
CA ASP A 28 10.97 13.93 -13.91
C ASP A 28 10.76 12.73 -14.84
N LEU A 29 9.52 12.27 -14.98
CA LEU A 29 9.00 11.63 -16.20
C LEU A 29 7.48 11.53 -16.11
N LEU A 30 6.86 12.57 -16.65
CA LEU A 30 5.59 12.63 -17.37
C LEU A 30 4.76 11.33 -17.42
N ILE A 31 3.97 11.06 -16.38
CA ILE A 31 2.75 10.26 -16.50
C ILE A 31 1.60 11.22 -16.22
N LYS A 32 0.74 11.45 -17.23
CA LYS A 32 -0.59 12.02 -17.01
C LYS A 32 -1.37 11.00 -16.19
N GLU A 33 -1.24 11.04 -14.87
CA GLU A 33 -2.14 10.37 -13.96
C GLU A 33 -3.28 11.35 -13.66
N ASP A 34 -4.50 10.98 -14.01
CA ASP A 34 -5.70 11.63 -13.50
C ASP A 34 -5.59 11.71 -11.97
N PRO A 35 -5.86 12.86 -11.34
CA PRO A 35 -5.49 13.11 -9.94
C PRO A 35 -6.46 12.41 -9.00
N MET A 36 -6.39 11.09 -8.93
CA MET A 36 -6.90 10.34 -7.79
C MET A 36 -5.86 10.45 -6.66
N ASP A 37 -5.77 11.65 -6.06
CA ASP A 37 -5.07 12.01 -4.82
C ASP A 37 -4.02 10.97 -4.36
N ALA A 38 -3.02 10.77 -5.22
CA ALA A 38 -2.17 9.57 -5.21
C ALA A 38 -1.18 9.53 -4.04
N THR A 39 -1.24 10.55 -3.18
CA THR A 39 -0.30 10.75 -2.08
C THR A 39 -0.92 10.49 -0.70
N SER A 40 -2.25 10.41 -0.59
CA SER A 40 -2.93 10.34 0.72
C SER A 40 -3.70 9.03 0.99
N HIS A 41 -3.87 8.16 -0.02
CA HIS A 41 -4.62 6.91 0.16
C HIS A 41 -3.68 5.74 0.54
N PRO A 42 -3.84 5.10 1.72
CA PRO A 42 -2.95 4.03 2.19
C PRO A 42 -2.79 2.85 1.20
N VAL A 43 -3.83 2.57 0.42
CA VAL A 43 -3.80 1.53 -0.62
C VAL A 43 -2.80 1.87 -1.75
N THR A 44 -2.69 3.15 -2.15
CA THR A 44 -1.75 3.58 -3.20
C THR A 44 -0.31 3.39 -2.75
N PHE A 45 -0.01 3.70 -1.49
CA PHE A 45 1.31 3.41 -0.90
C PHE A 45 1.64 1.92 -0.98
N ARG A 46 0.67 1.05 -0.66
CA ARG A 46 0.85 -0.40 -0.73
C ARG A 46 1.05 -0.90 -2.17
N ILE A 47 0.35 -0.33 -3.14
CA ILE A 47 0.55 -0.63 -4.57
C ILE A 47 1.98 -0.26 -5.01
N VAL A 48 2.46 0.94 -4.65
CA VAL A 48 3.83 1.37 -4.96
C VAL A 48 4.85 0.46 -4.29
N TRP A 49 4.61 0.04 -3.05
CA TRP A 49 5.45 -0.93 -2.35
C TRP A 49 5.54 -2.25 -3.12
N CYS A 50 4.41 -2.83 -3.55
CA CYS A 50 4.38 -4.06 -4.33
C CYS A 50 5.20 -3.94 -5.62
N ARG A 51 5.06 -2.82 -6.34
CA ARG A 51 5.86 -2.55 -7.55
C ARG A 51 7.37 -2.52 -7.26
N ARG A 52 7.78 -1.91 -6.16
CA ARG A 52 9.20 -1.87 -5.73
C ARG A 52 9.73 -3.23 -5.34
N GLN A 53 8.92 -4.06 -4.68
CA GLN A 53 9.32 -5.43 -4.34
C GLN A 53 9.43 -6.31 -5.58
N ARG A 54 8.49 -6.17 -6.53
CA ARG A 54 8.56 -6.85 -7.82
C ARG A 54 9.84 -6.53 -8.58
N ALA A 55 10.28 -5.27 -8.58
CA ALA A 55 11.54 -4.87 -9.22
C ALA A 55 12.80 -5.49 -8.60
N LYS A 56 12.71 -5.98 -7.36
CA LYS A 56 13.81 -6.63 -6.63
C LYS A 56 13.69 -8.16 -6.60
N ALA A 57 12.59 -8.71 -7.11
CA ALA A 57 12.33 -10.14 -7.12
C ALA A 57 13.34 -10.85 -8.03
N ARG A 58 13.79 -12.03 -7.61
CA ARG A 58 14.83 -12.80 -8.31
C ARG A 58 14.26 -13.94 -9.13
N THR A 59 13.01 -14.31 -8.88
CA THR A 59 12.33 -15.43 -9.53
C THR A 59 11.01 -14.99 -10.14
N ASP A 60 10.60 -15.67 -11.21
CA ASP A 60 9.28 -15.44 -11.82
C ASP A 60 8.14 -15.70 -10.85
N LEU A 61 8.31 -16.67 -9.94
CA LEU A 61 7.33 -16.95 -8.89
C LEU A 61 7.14 -15.73 -7.98
N GLU A 62 8.22 -15.12 -7.51
CA GLU A 62 8.16 -13.90 -6.69
C GLU A 62 7.56 -12.72 -7.47
N ILE A 63 7.96 -12.54 -8.74
CA ILE A 63 7.41 -11.49 -9.61
C ILE A 63 5.89 -11.65 -9.73
N ASN A 64 5.42 -12.86 -10.00
CA ASN A 64 4.00 -13.18 -10.13
C ASN A 64 3.26 -13.00 -8.81
N ALA A 65 3.88 -13.37 -7.69
CA ALA A 65 3.30 -13.22 -6.37
C ALA A 65 3.11 -11.72 -6.01
N TRP A 66 4.11 -10.86 -6.27
CA TRP A 66 3.98 -9.41 -6.06
C TRP A 66 2.98 -8.76 -7.02
N ARG A 67 2.90 -9.25 -8.26
CA ARG A 67 1.90 -8.80 -9.23
C ARG A 67 0.48 -9.17 -8.78
N ALA A 68 0.31 -10.36 -8.21
CA ALA A 68 -0.96 -10.82 -7.67
C ALA A 68 -1.42 -9.97 -6.47
N GLU A 69 -0.51 -9.64 -5.54
CA GLU A 69 -0.82 -8.71 -4.43
C GLU A 69 -1.23 -7.33 -4.94
N GLU A 70 -0.51 -6.79 -5.95
CA GLU A 70 -0.87 -5.52 -6.61
C GLU A 70 -2.26 -5.58 -7.26
N GLU A 71 -2.60 -6.69 -7.94
CA GLU A 71 -3.93 -6.87 -8.55
C GLU A 71 -5.03 -6.94 -7.47
N GLY A 72 -4.82 -7.72 -6.41
CA GLY A 72 -5.77 -7.81 -5.29
C GLY A 72 -6.07 -6.45 -4.65
N LEU A 73 -5.04 -5.63 -4.44
CA LEU A 73 -5.20 -4.26 -3.92
C LEU A 73 -6.07 -3.39 -4.84
N ARG A 74 -5.86 -3.45 -6.17
CA ARG A 74 -6.64 -2.68 -7.15
C ARG A 74 -8.07 -3.18 -7.25
N ASP A 75 -8.23 -4.49 -7.29
CA ASP A 75 -9.51 -5.18 -7.39
C ASP A 75 -10.42 -4.82 -6.23
N ALA A 76 -9.89 -4.77 -5.00
CA ALA A 76 -10.63 -4.33 -3.83
C ALA A 76 -11.13 -2.87 -3.97
N VAL A 77 -10.29 -1.96 -4.45
CA VAL A 77 -10.67 -0.55 -4.70
C VAL A 77 -11.76 -0.46 -5.76
N LEU A 78 -11.65 -1.26 -6.82
CA LEU A 78 -12.61 -1.32 -7.93
C LEU A 78 -13.83 -2.20 -7.63
N ARG A 79 -13.89 -2.83 -6.46
CA ARG A 79 -14.93 -3.79 -6.03
C ARG A 79 -15.13 -4.95 -7.03
N ARG A 80 -14.02 -5.49 -7.55
CA ARG A 80 -14.00 -6.66 -8.44
C ARG A 80 -13.31 -7.80 -7.72
N ASP A 81 -13.81 -9.02 -7.83
CA ASP A 81 -13.13 -10.21 -7.30
C ASP A 81 -12.75 -11.14 -8.45
N HIS A 82 -11.44 -11.31 -8.63
CA HIS A 82 -10.82 -12.15 -9.64
C HIS A 82 -10.09 -13.35 -9.04
N VAL A 83 -10.41 -13.76 -7.80
CA VAL A 83 -9.79 -14.93 -7.15
C VAL A 83 -9.86 -16.20 -8.02
N HIS A 84 -10.92 -16.34 -8.82
CA HIS A 84 -11.10 -17.47 -9.73
C HIS A 84 -10.00 -17.60 -10.79
N LYS A 85 -9.36 -16.49 -11.20
CA LYS A 85 -8.22 -16.51 -12.15
C LYS A 85 -7.00 -17.21 -11.56
N TYR A 86 -6.92 -17.28 -10.24
CA TYR A 86 -5.79 -17.86 -9.51
C TYR A 86 -6.03 -19.33 -9.10
N ARG A 87 -7.14 -19.96 -9.51
CA ARG A 87 -7.48 -21.35 -9.14
C ARG A 87 -6.42 -22.38 -9.51
N HIS A 88 -5.69 -22.13 -10.60
CA HIS A 88 -4.62 -23.00 -11.09
C HIS A 88 -3.22 -22.41 -10.88
N ALA A 89 -3.13 -21.25 -10.22
CA ALA A 89 -1.86 -20.64 -9.91
C ALA A 89 -1.17 -21.37 -8.74
N PRO A 90 0.16 -21.26 -8.59
CA PRO A 90 0.83 -21.72 -7.39
C PRO A 90 0.19 -21.11 -6.13
N PRO A 91 0.05 -21.88 -5.03
CA PRO A 91 -0.61 -21.41 -3.82
C PRO A 91 -0.09 -20.07 -3.30
N THR A 92 1.23 -19.87 -3.35
CA THR A 92 1.89 -18.62 -2.94
C THR A 92 1.42 -17.38 -3.73
N VAL A 93 1.00 -17.55 -4.98
CA VAL A 93 0.49 -16.46 -5.82
C VAL A 93 -0.96 -16.15 -5.45
N LEU A 94 -1.79 -17.18 -5.25
CA LEU A 94 -3.17 -17.03 -4.77
C LEU A 94 -3.20 -16.36 -3.40
N ASP A 95 -2.36 -16.80 -2.46
CA ASP A 95 -2.28 -16.23 -1.12
C ASP A 95 -1.95 -14.74 -1.15
N ARG A 96 -1.05 -14.34 -2.06
CA ARG A 96 -0.68 -12.94 -2.26
C ARG A 96 -1.80 -12.10 -2.86
N TYR A 97 -2.56 -12.65 -3.81
CA TYR A 97 -3.77 -11.99 -4.32
C TYR A 97 -4.75 -11.70 -3.17
N VAL A 98 -5.08 -12.74 -2.39
CA VAL A 98 -6.02 -12.64 -1.28
C VAL A 98 -5.53 -11.66 -0.22
N LEU A 99 -4.23 -11.69 0.11
CA LEU A 99 -3.60 -10.75 1.03
C LEU A 99 -3.80 -9.30 0.58
N GLY A 100 -3.46 -9.00 -0.68
CA GLY A 100 -3.64 -7.66 -1.25
C GLY A 100 -5.09 -7.20 -1.21
N PHE A 101 -6.03 -8.09 -1.54
CA PHE A 101 -7.46 -7.78 -1.52
C PHE A 101 -7.96 -7.44 -0.10
N GLN A 102 -7.60 -8.26 0.89
CA GLN A 102 -8.00 -8.06 2.28
C GLN A 102 -7.34 -6.83 2.92
N ASP A 103 -6.07 -6.57 2.59
CA ASP A 103 -5.34 -5.41 3.09
C ASP A 103 -5.99 -4.12 2.58
N ALA A 104 -6.29 -4.02 1.29
CA ALA A 104 -7.02 -2.87 0.74
C ALA A 104 -8.38 -2.66 1.40
N MET A 105 -9.15 -3.73 1.60
CA MET A 105 -10.44 -3.64 2.30
C MET A 105 -10.29 -3.12 3.74
N THR A 106 -9.25 -3.57 4.44
CA THR A 106 -8.96 -3.13 5.81
C THR A 106 -8.54 -1.66 5.84
N LEU A 107 -7.64 -1.25 4.94
CA LEU A 107 -7.19 0.12 4.81
C LEU A 107 -8.33 1.08 4.46
N MET A 108 -9.21 0.71 3.54
CA MET A 108 -10.39 1.52 3.20
C MET A 108 -11.37 1.66 4.37
N ARG A 109 -11.59 0.57 5.13
CA ARG A 109 -12.42 0.61 6.35
C ARG A 109 -11.79 1.52 7.41
N ALA A 110 -10.48 1.42 7.62
CA ALA A 110 -9.74 2.26 8.57
C ALA A 110 -9.81 3.75 8.18
N ALA A 111 -9.60 4.06 6.90
CA ALA A 111 -9.71 5.43 6.38
C ALA A 111 -11.11 6.02 6.61
N ARG A 112 -12.17 5.23 6.41
CA ARG A 112 -13.55 5.65 6.70
C ARG A 112 -13.75 5.99 8.18
N VAL A 113 -13.28 5.14 9.09
CA VAL A 113 -13.41 5.38 10.54
C VAL A 113 -12.61 6.61 10.98
N ALA A 114 -11.40 6.79 10.45
CA ALA A 114 -10.59 7.98 10.72
C ALA A 114 -11.28 9.26 10.24
N GLY A 115 -11.83 9.27 9.01
CA GLY A 115 -12.57 10.41 8.47
C GLY A 115 -13.79 10.79 9.32
N LEU A 116 -14.54 9.79 9.82
CA LEU A 116 -15.66 10.02 10.73
C LEU A 116 -15.22 10.66 12.05
N ARG A 117 -14.10 10.22 12.62
CA ARG A 117 -13.52 10.80 13.85
C ARG A 117 -13.12 12.26 13.66
N HIS A 118 -12.49 12.60 12.53
CA HIS A 118 -12.11 13.98 12.22
C HIS A 118 -13.33 14.91 12.02
N ALA A 119 -14.44 14.41 11.47
CA ALA A 119 -15.66 15.18 11.30
C ALA A 119 -16.48 15.35 12.61
N ALA A 120 -16.29 14.48 13.60
CA ALA A 120 -16.91 14.60 14.92
C ALA A 120 -16.15 15.60 15.83
N GLY A 121 -14.82 15.65 15.75
CA GLY A 121 -13.99 16.58 16.54
C GLY A 121 -13.98 18.04 16.08
N LYS A 122 -14.58 18.37 14.92
CA LYS A 122 -14.74 19.75 14.43
C LYS A 122 -16.08 20.40 14.81
N ARG A 123 -16.91 19.71 15.59
CA ARG A 123 -18.28 20.13 15.95
C ARG A 123 -18.46 20.54 17.43
N THR A 124 -17.37 20.83 18.12
CA THR A 124 -17.33 21.31 19.52
C THR A 124 -16.58 22.62 19.58
#